data_AF-A0A6N6Q7K9-F1
#
_entry.id   AF-A0A6N6Q7K9-F1
#
_cell.length_a   1.000
_cell.length_b   1.000
_cell.length_c   1.000
_cell.angle_alpha   90.00
_cell.angle_beta   90.00
_cell.angle_gamma   90.00
#
_symmetry.space_group_name_H-M   'P 1'
#
loop_
_entity.id
_entity.type
_entity.pdbx_description
1 polymer ?
#
loop_
_entity_poly.entity_id
_entity_poly.type
_entity_poly.pdbx_seq_one_letter_code
_entity_poly.pdbx_strand_id
1 'polypeptide(L)'
;MPKFHVKKGDEVVVIAGSAKGRRGKITKVVPARESVVIEGSDERSKEKEDRRRLVKPVVHHLRKSQQHPEGGLLFLEGYIHISNVMKADEYDRRRAAKTAKS
;
A
#
# COMPACT_ATOMS: atom_id res chain seq x y z
N MET A 1 -21.73 7.54 8.85
CA MET A 1 -20.39 7.32 8.27
C MET A 1 -20.27 5.87 7.83
N PRO A 2 -19.80 5.58 6.60
CA PRO A 2 -19.56 4.20 6.17
C PRO A 2 -18.61 3.49 7.15
N LYS A 3 -18.97 2.27 7.53
CA LYS A 3 -18.22 1.47 8.51
C LYS A 3 -17.07 0.76 7.80
N PHE A 4 -15.88 1.35 7.83
CA PHE A 4 -14.69 0.71 7.27
C PHE A 4 -14.12 -0.32 8.24
N HIS A 5 -13.66 -1.44 7.71
CA HIS A 5 -12.99 -2.49 8.49
C HIS A 5 -11.55 -2.15 8.89
N VAL A 6 -10.98 -1.08 8.32
CA VAL A 6 -9.59 -0.65 8.51
C VAL A 6 -9.53 0.80 8.98
N LYS A 7 -8.51 1.13 9.78
CA LYS A 7 -8.26 2.47 10.31
C LYS A 7 -6.85 2.94 9.96
N LYS A 8 -6.59 4.24 10.13
CA LYS A 8 -5.24 4.80 10.00
C LYS A 8 -4.34 4.13 11.06
N GLY A 9 -3.17 3.67 10.62
CA GLY A 9 -2.20 2.98 11.46
C GLY A 9 -2.32 1.46 11.49
N ASP A 10 -3.39 0.87 10.94
CA ASP A 10 -3.51 -0.58 10.82
C ASP A 10 -2.51 -1.12 9.79
N GLU A 11 -2.00 -2.33 10.05
CA GLU A 11 -1.22 -3.10 9.09
C GLU A 11 -2.14 -3.97 8.23
N VAL A 12 -1.97 -3.86 6.92
CA VAL A 12 -2.84 -4.48 5.93
C VAL A 12 -2.04 -5.11 4.80
N VAL A 13 -2.68 -6.05 4.13
CA VAL A 13 -2.16 -6.75 2.96
C VAL A 13 -3.10 -6.49 1.80
N VAL A 14 -2.52 -6.20 0.64
CA VAL A 14 -3.30 -6.07 -0.60
C VAL A 14 -3.68 -7.45 -1.10
N ILE A 15 -4.98 -7.72 -1.25
CA ILE A 15 -5.49 -9.03 -1.67
C ILE A 15 -5.68 -9.15 -3.19
N ALA A 16 -5.84 -8.02 -3.89
CA ALA A 16 -6.16 -7.98 -5.32
C ALA A 16 -5.53 -6.76 -6.02
N GLY A 17 -5.35 -6.87 -7.34
CA GLY A 17 -4.74 -5.85 -8.20
C GLY A 17 -3.22 -6.02 -8.39
N SER A 18 -2.58 -5.03 -9.04
CA SER A 18 -1.16 -5.06 -9.39
C SER A 18 -0.21 -5.13 -8.18
N ALA A 19 -0.70 -4.69 -7.02
CA ALA A 19 0.05 -4.67 -5.76
C ALA A 19 -0.26 -5.89 -4.86
N LYS A 20 -0.93 -6.93 -5.39
CA LYS A 20 -1.36 -8.10 -4.62
C LYS A 20 -0.18 -8.76 -3.88
N GLY A 21 -0.41 -9.08 -2.62
CA GLY A 21 0.55 -9.74 -1.73
C GLY A 21 1.51 -8.81 -1.01
N ARG A 22 1.56 -7.51 -1.36
CA ARG A 22 2.35 -6.51 -0.65
C ARG A 22 1.71 -6.20 0.70
N ARG A 23 2.55 -6.09 1.74
CA ARG A 23 2.15 -5.65 3.07
C ARG A 23 2.52 -4.20 3.31
N GLY A 24 1.71 -3.51 4.09
CA GLY A 24 1.99 -2.12 4.43
C GLY A 24 1.10 -1.58 5.54
N LYS A 25 1.46 -0.38 6.00
CA LYS A 25 0.71 0.34 7.03
C LYS A 25 -0.14 1.43 6.41
N ILE A 26 -1.36 1.63 6.92
CA ILE A 26 -2.24 2.68 6.42
C ILE A 26 -1.79 4.05 6.94
N THR A 27 -1.34 4.92 6.04
CA THR A 27 -0.95 6.30 6.36
C THR A 27 -2.15 7.23 6.35
N LYS A 28 -3.09 7.02 5.41
CA LYS A 28 -4.28 7.85 5.27
C LYS A 28 -5.48 7.03 4.80
N VAL A 29 -6.64 7.29 5.40
CA VAL A 29 -7.93 6.80 4.90
C VAL A 29 -8.63 7.98 4.23
N VAL A 30 -9.19 7.75 3.04
CA VAL A 30 -9.98 8.73 2.28
C VAL A 30 -11.41 8.20 2.16
N PRO A 31 -12.29 8.50 3.14
CA PRO A 31 -13.67 8.04 3.15
C PRO A 31 -14.45 8.41 1.89
N ALA A 32 -14.21 9.61 1.35
CA ALA A 32 -14.91 10.13 0.18
C ALA A 32 -14.66 9.32 -1.11
N ARG A 33 -13.60 8.51 -1.15
CA ARG A 33 -13.23 7.67 -2.29
C ARG A 33 -13.15 6.19 -1.92
N GLU A 34 -13.59 5.84 -0.72
CA GLU A 34 -13.52 4.47 -0.17
C GLU A 34 -12.13 3.84 -0.39
N SER A 35 -11.10 4.67 -0.21
CA SER A 35 -9.72 4.32 -0.56
C SER A 35 -8.77 4.63 0.58
N VAL A 36 -7.69 3.88 0.64
CA VAL A 36 -6.60 4.02 1.60
C VAL A 36 -5.28 4.25 0.88
N VAL A 37 -4.40 5.00 1.54
CA VAL A 37 -2.99 5.15 1.16
C VAL A 37 -2.20 4.26 2.10
N ILE A 38 -1.46 3.33 1.53
CA ILE A 38 -0.68 2.34 2.26
C ILE A 38 0.79 2.61 1.98
N GLU A 39 1.57 2.78 3.02
CA GLU A 39 3.03 2.83 2.93
C GLU A 39 3.57 1.40 3.04
N GLY A 40 4.39 0.99 2.07
CA GLY A 40 4.86 -0.39 2.06
C GLY A 40 5.87 -0.68 3.16
N SER A 41 5.66 -1.81 3.84
CA SER A 41 6.43 -2.25 5.01
C SER A 41 7.23 -3.53 4.74
N ASP A 42 7.21 -4.03 3.50
CA ASP A 42 7.82 -5.32 3.15
C ASP A 42 9.33 -5.35 3.42
N GLU A 43 9.71 -6.09 4.47
CA GLU A 43 11.09 -6.44 4.82
C GLU A 43 11.76 -7.33 3.75
N ARG A 44 10.97 -8.01 2.91
CA ARG A 44 11.46 -8.82 1.76
C ARG A 44 11.96 -7.98 0.58
N SER A 45 11.86 -6.65 0.66
CA SER A 45 12.37 -5.71 -0.35
C SER A 45 13.74 -5.12 0.01
N LYS A 46 14.42 -5.64 1.04
CA LYS A 46 15.79 -5.22 1.40
C LYS A 46 16.81 -5.42 0.26
N GLU A 47 16.51 -6.26 -0.72
CA GLU A 47 17.36 -6.44 -1.89
C GLU A 47 16.77 -5.73 -3.11
N LYS A 48 17.38 -4.56 -3.42
CA LYS A 48 17.35 -3.78 -4.66
C LYS A 48 16.15 -2.86 -4.93
N GLU A 49 16.50 -1.57 -4.93
CA GLU A 49 15.85 -0.42 -5.58
C GLU A 49 14.62 0.21 -4.87
N ASP A 50 14.74 1.50 -4.54
CA ASP A 50 13.80 2.38 -3.82
C ASP A 50 12.33 2.26 -4.29
N ARG A 51 12.11 1.92 -5.57
CA ARG A 51 10.77 1.74 -6.16
C ARG A 51 9.97 0.57 -5.60
N ARG A 52 10.62 -0.46 -5.06
CA ARG A 52 9.94 -1.69 -4.62
C ARG A 52 9.22 -1.53 -3.28
N ARG A 53 9.57 -0.51 -2.51
CA ARG A 53 8.97 -0.21 -1.20
C ARG A 53 7.53 0.31 -1.34
N LEU A 54 7.19 0.96 -2.44
CA LEU A 54 5.86 1.56 -2.61
C LEU A 54 4.81 0.50 -2.92
N VAL A 55 3.64 0.53 -2.28
CA VAL A 55 2.59 -0.45 -2.56
C VAL A 55 1.98 -0.19 -3.93
N LYS A 56 1.75 1.07 -4.28
CA LYS A 56 1.24 1.47 -5.59
C LYS A 56 1.91 2.77 -6.06
N PRO A 57 3.02 2.71 -6.80
CA PRO A 57 3.75 3.90 -7.20
C PRO A 57 2.93 4.73 -8.20
N VAL A 58 2.77 6.01 -7.89
CA VAL A 58 2.26 7.03 -8.81
C VAL A 58 3.41 7.95 -9.18
N VAL A 59 3.69 8.04 -10.48
CA VAL A 59 4.77 8.87 -11.00
C VAL A 59 4.27 10.30 -11.14
N HIS A 60 4.83 11.21 -10.33
CA HIS A 60 4.62 12.63 -10.46
C HIS A 60 5.83 13.27 -11.16
N HIS A 61 5.60 13.88 -12.31
CA HIS A 61 6.65 14.56 -13.08
C HIS A 61 6.81 15.98 -12.54
N LEU A 62 7.92 16.23 -11.84
CA LEU A 62 8.26 17.56 -11.34
C LEU A 62 8.89 18.36 -12.47
N ARG A 63 8.24 19.48 -12.84
CA ARG A 63 8.89 20.48 -13.70
C ARG A 63 10.01 21.17 -12.93
N LYS A 64 11.06 21.56 -13.64
CA LYS A 64 12.18 22.33 -13.07
C LYS A 64 11.63 23.60 -12.43
N SER A 65 11.96 23.81 -11.15
CA SER A 65 11.56 24.99 -10.36
C SER A 65 12.71 25.38 -9.43
N GLN A 66 12.64 26.57 -8.81
CA GLN A 66 13.66 27.01 -7.85
C GLN A 66 13.85 26.01 -6.68
N GLN A 67 12.79 25.30 -6.28
CA GLN A 67 12.85 24.28 -5.23
C GLN A 67 13.35 22.92 -5.74
N HIS A 68 13.23 22.65 -7.04
CA HIS A 68 13.66 21.40 -7.69
C HIS A 68 14.40 21.71 -9.01
N PRO A 69 15.66 22.16 -8.94
CA PRO A 69 16.40 22.65 -10.10
C PRO A 69 16.72 21.56 -11.14
N GLU A 70 16.90 20.32 -10.69
CA GLU A 70 17.16 19.19 -11.59
C GLU A 70 15.89 18.68 -12.28
N GLY A 71 14.70 19.07 -11.79
CA GLY A 71 13.46 18.34 -12.09
C GLY A 71 13.56 16.90 -11.58
N GLY A 72 12.53 16.08 -11.82
CA GLY A 72 12.64 14.68 -11.42
C GLY A 72 11.33 13.91 -11.48
N LEU A 73 11.47 12.60 -11.30
CA LEU A 73 10.34 11.69 -11.11
C LEU A 73 10.16 11.48 -9.62
N LEU A 74 9.08 12.01 -9.05
CA LEU A 74 8.71 11.73 -7.67
C LEU A 74 7.76 10.54 -7.66
N PHE A 75 8.11 9.50 -6.92
CA PHE A 75 7.25 8.33 -6.72
C PHE A 75 6.44 8.53 -5.45
N LEU A 76 5.13 8.70 -5.61
CA LEU A 76 4.19 8.87 -4.51
C LEU A 76 3.39 7.59 -4.28
N GLU A 77 2.93 7.38 -3.05
CA GLU A 77 1.99 6.31 -2.73
C GLU A 77 0.62 6.59 -3.34
N GLY A 78 0.08 5.59 -4.03
CA GLY A 78 -1.22 5.64 -4.68
C GLY A 78 -2.37 5.23 -3.78
N TYR A 79 -3.58 5.57 -4.22
CA TYR A 79 -4.81 5.13 -3.57
C TYR A 79 -5.16 3.68 -3.92
N ILE A 80 -5.56 2.93 -2.91
CA ILE A 80 -6.03 1.54 -3.02
C ILE A 80 -7.43 1.45 -2.42
N HIS A 81 -8.36 0.83 -3.15
CA HIS A 81 -9.73 0.67 -2.68
C HIS A 81 -9.79 -0.21 -1.42
N ILE A 82 -10.67 0.12 -0.48
CA ILE A 82 -10.77 -0.55 0.83
C ILE A 82 -11.18 -2.03 0.69
N SER A 83 -11.89 -2.39 -0.38
CA SER A 83 -12.23 -3.79 -0.68
C SER A 83 -11.04 -4.63 -1.12
N ASN A 84 -9.95 -4.01 -1.59
CA ASN A 84 -8.75 -4.70 -2.07
C ASN A 84 -7.67 -4.85 -0.98
N VAL A 85 -8.01 -4.53 0.27
CA VAL A 85 -7.13 -4.67 1.43
C VAL A 85 -7.77 -5.52 2.51
N MET A 86 -6.92 -6.22 3.26
CA MET A 86 -7.31 -7.06 4.39
C MET A 86 -6.33 -6.83 5.54
N LYS A 87 -6.78 -6.99 6.79
CA LYS A 87 -5.88 -6.92 7.95
C LYS A 87 -4.81 -8.00 7.87
N ALA A 88 -3.58 -7.66 8.25
CA ALA A 88 -2.47 -8.61 8.20
C ALA A 88 -2.73 -9.88 9.03
N ASP A 89 -3.26 -9.72 10.24
CA ASP A 89 -3.65 -10.84 11.11
C ASP A 89 -4.68 -11.78 10.45
N GLU A 90 -5.71 -11.24 9.81
CA GLU A 90 -6.73 -12.05 9.13
C GLU A 90 -6.15 -12.78 7.91
N TYR A 91 -5.28 -12.11 7.16
CA TYR A 91 -4.60 -12.69 6.01
C TYR A 91 -3.70 -13.87 6.43
N ASP A 92 -2.96 -13.73 7.53
CA ASP A 92 -2.07 -14.76 8.05
C ASP A 92 -2.84 -15.97 8.61
N ARG A 93 -3.94 -15.73 9.33
CA ARG A 93 -4.85 -16.81 9.75
C ARG A 93 -5.41 -17.58 8.56
N ARG A 94 -5.85 -16.87 7.51
CA ARG A 94 -6.41 -17.49 6.30
C ARG A 94 -5.37 -18.29 5.52
N ARG A 95 -4.12 -17.85 5.51
CA ARG A 95 -2.98 -18.58 4.93
C ARG A 95 -2.69 -19.86 5.74
N ALA A 96 -2.58 -19.77 7.07
CA ALA A 96 -2.30 -20.92 7.93
C ALA A 96 -3.40 -21.99 7.83
N ALA A 97 -4.68 -21.59 7.85
CA ALA A 97 -5.81 -22.52 7.72
C ALA A 97 -5.84 -23.27 6.38
N LYS A 98 -5.30 -22.68 5.31
CA LYS A 98 -5.18 -23.35 4.01
C LYS A 98 -4.08 -24.41 4.01
N THR A 99 -2.93 -24.09 4.61
CA THR A 99 -1.80 -25.03 4.69
C THR A 99 -2.14 -26.24 5.55
N ALA A 100 -2.92 -26.06 6.63
CA ALA A 100 -3.34 -27.16 7.51
C ALA A 100 -4.41 -28.09 6.91
N LYS A 101 -5.02 -27.71 5.78
CA LYS A 101 -6.11 -28.45 5.13
C LYS A 101 -5.67 -29.14 3.83
N SER A 102 -4.39 -29.02 3.49
CA SER A 102 -3.74 -29.63 2.33
C SER A 102 -2.76 -30.70 2.78
#